data_AF-A0A2P6FEC3-F1
#
_entry.id   AF-A0A2P6FEC3-F1
#
_cell.length_a   1.000
_cell.length_b   1.000
_cell.length_c   1.000
_cell.angle_alpha   90.00
_cell.angle_beta   90.00
_cell.angle_gamma   90.00
#
_symmetry.space_group_name_H-M   'P 1'
#
loop_
_entity.id
_entity.type
_entity.pdbx_description
1 polymer ?
#
loop_
_entity_poly.entity_id
_entity_poly.type
_entity_poly.pdbx_seq_one_letter_code
_entity_poly.pdbx_strand_id
1 'polypeptide(L)'
;MNHKIQFNLKPLFSKLNKTNNLLFKTIFTNPRTYMFVFLFSVILSAICSWFWNTYSYYAVLPPVLISFLSVSVFTSSFYLGIYLLEWRKKNFLKRIKLINLTEYNVIFVIFLLNLTLSIMSILLNIALYNLYALIPIFGFRMALLSNIKPFIWVLYFFGIILFTFF
;
A
#
# COMPACT_ATOMS: atom_id res chain seq x y z
N MET A 1 5.37 -22.13 45.52
CA MET A 1 5.96 -20.86 45.04
C MET A 1 5.40 -20.55 43.66
N ASN A 2 4.38 -19.69 43.57
CA ASN A 2 3.82 -19.25 42.29
C ASN A 2 4.68 -18.11 41.74
N HIS A 3 5.57 -18.42 40.79
CA HIS A 3 6.21 -17.39 39.98
C HIS A 3 5.17 -16.73 39.09
N LYS A 4 4.67 -15.56 39.51
CA LYS A 4 3.96 -14.64 38.61
C LYS A 4 4.96 -14.16 37.57
N ILE A 5 4.91 -14.77 36.38
CA ILE A 5 5.60 -14.29 35.19
C ILE A 5 4.96 -12.96 34.81
N GLN A 6 5.52 -11.86 35.30
CA GLN A 6 5.17 -10.53 34.77
C GLN A 6 5.79 -10.41 33.38
N PHE A 7 4.98 -10.63 32.35
CA PHE A 7 5.32 -10.28 30.97
C PHE A 7 5.53 -8.76 30.90
N ASN A 8 6.80 -8.35 30.93
CA ASN A 8 7.18 -6.95 30.83
C ASN A 8 7.05 -6.51 29.36
N LEU A 9 5.82 -6.20 28.93
CA LEU A 9 5.47 -5.85 27.53
C LEU A 9 5.94 -4.44 27.14
N LYS A 10 6.02 -3.51 28.10
CA LYS A 10 6.43 -2.10 27.88
C LYS A 10 7.77 -1.91 27.14
N PRO A 11 8.88 -2.61 27.48
CA PRO A 11 10.14 -2.47 26.75
C PRO A 11 10.05 -2.96 25.30
N LEU A 12 9.15 -3.90 24.97
CA LEU A 12 9.03 -4.45 23.61
C LEU A 12 8.25 -3.50 22.69
N PHE A 13 7.13 -2.95 23.17
CA PHE A 13 6.35 -1.93 22.44
C PHE A 13 7.16 -0.67 22.15
N SER A 14 7.94 -0.17 23.12
CA SER A 14 8.77 1.02 22.90
C SER A 14 9.86 0.80 21.83
N LYS A 15 10.46 -0.40 21.79
CA LYS A 15 11.42 -0.79 20.74
C LYS A 15 10.74 -0.87 19.37
N LEU A 16 9.58 -1.55 19.29
CA LEU A 16 8.79 -1.63 18.06
C LEU A 16 8.43 -0.25 17.51
N ASN A 17 7.97 0.66 18.37
CA ASN A 17 7.59 2.00 17.96
C ASN A 17 8.78 2.81 17.42
N LYS A 18 9.96 2.69 18.05
CA LYS A 18 11.20 3.31 17.55
C LYS A 18 11.58 2.78 16.17
N THR A 19 11.52 1.46 15.97
CA THR A 19 11.79 0.83 14.67
C THR A 19 10.79 1.29 13.62
N ASN A 20 9.51 1.29 13.98
CA ASN A 20 8.43 1.75 13.11
C ASN A 20 8.70 3.18 12.64
N ASN A 21 8.91 4.11 13.57
CA ASN A 21 9.21 5.50 13.24
C ASN A 21 10.47 5.65 12.37
N LEU A 22 11.51 4.87 12.63
CA LEU A 22 12.74 4.93 11.84
C LEU A 22 12.51 4.45 10.41
N LEU A 23 11.84 3.31 10.22
CA LEU A 23 11.57 2.76 8.88
C LEU A 23 10.57 3.62 8.11
N PHE A 24 9.50 4.07 8.76
CA PHE A 24 8.55 5.01 8.17
C PHE A 24 9.25 6.29 7.74
N LYS A 25 10.04 6.92 8.61
CA LYS A 25 10.78 8.14 8.25
C LYS A 25 11.72 7.89 7.09
N THR A 26 12.44 6.77 7.07
CA THR A 26 13.39 6.44 6.00
C THR A 26 12.69 6.31 4.64
N ILE A 27 11.50 5.71 4.60
CA ILE A 27 10.76 5.51 3.36
C ILE A 27 10.04 6.78 2.92
N PHE A 28 9.31 7.44 3.82
CA PHE A 28 8.59 8.68 3.49
C PHE A 28 9.51 9.88 3.24
N THR A 29 10.77 9.88 3.68
CA THR A 29 11.72 10.94 3.28
C THR A 29 12.33 10.70 1.89
N ASN A 30 12.15 9.52 1.32
CA ASN A 30 12.76 9.18 0.04
C ASN A 30 11.87 9.66 -1.12
N PRO A 31 12.35 10.58 -1.99
CA PRO A 31 11.57 11.05 -3.13
C PRO A 31 11.19 9.92 -4.10
N ARG A 32 11.99 8.84 -4.17
CA ARG A 32 11.70 7.68 -5.02
C ARG A 32 10.39 7.00 -4.62
N THR A 33 10.04 6.98 -3.34
CA THR A 33 8.79 6.38 -2.87
C THR A 33 7.61 7.12 -3.50
N TYR A 34 7.65 8.44 -3.57
CA TYR A 34 6.57 9.21 -4.16
C TYR A 34 6.44 9.00 -5.67
N MET A 35 7.57 8.90 -6.36
CA MET A 35 7.61 8.66 -7.81
C MET A 35 7.09 7.26 -8.16
N PHE A 36 7.57 6.21 -7.49
CA PHE A 36 7.24 4.83 -7.85
C PHE A 36 5.93 4.32 -7.23
N VAL A 37 5.58 4.73 -6.01
CA VAL A 37 4.40 4.21 -5.32
C VAL A 37 3.16 5.04 -5.58
N PHE A 38 3.28 6.37 -5.67
CA PHE A 38 2.13 7.24 -5.95
C PHE A 38 2.04 7.54 -7.44
N LEU A 39 2.98 8.32 -8.00
CA LEU A 39 2.88 8.83 -9.37
C LEU A 39 2.77 7.70 -10.41
N PHE A 40 3.64 6.70 -10.34
CA PHE A 40 3.61 5.58 -11.29
C PHE A 40 2.31 4.75 -11.16
N SER A 41 1.81 4.55 -9.94
CA SER A 41 0.56 3.81 -9.73
C SER A 41 -0.66 4.54 -10.32
N VAL A 42 -0.69 5.87 -10.22
CA VAL A 42 -1.74 6.72 -10.81
C VAL A 42 -1.71 6.61 -12.31
N ILE A 43 -0.51 6.74 -12.90
CA ILE A 43 -0.33 6.64 -14.35
C ILE A 43 -0.82 5.26 -14.82
N LEU A 44 -0.43 4.18 -14.12
CA LEU A 44 -0.87 2.84 -14.47
C LEU A 44 -2.40 2.69 -14.37
N SER A 45 -3.00 3.21 -13.29
CA SER A 45 -4.45 3.14 -13.06
C SER A 45 -5.24 3.91 -14.13
N ALA A 46 -4.78 5.11 -14.49
CA ALA A 46 -5.37 5.93 -15.54
C ALA A 46 -5.24 5.26 -16.91
N ILE A 47 -4.06 4.69 -17.23
CA ILE A 47 -3.83 3.94 -18.47
C ILE A 47 -4.75 2.72 -18.53
N CYS A 48 -4.83 1.90 -17.48
CA CYS A 48 -5.73 0.73 -17.44
C CYS A 48 -7.19 1.14 -17.67
N SER A 49 -7.64 2.20 -16.99
CA SER A 49 -9.00 2.72 -17.12
C SER A 49 -9.27 3.24 -18.54
N TRP A 50 -8.31 3.96 -19.13
CA TRP A 50 -8.41 4.51 -20.48
C TRP A 50 -8.41 3.43 -21.56
N PHE A 51 -7.50 2.44 -21.46
CA PHE A 51 -7.44 1.30 -22.36
C PHE A 51 -8.77 0.52 -22.34
N TRP A 52 -9.32 0.25 -21.15
CA TRP A 52 -10.60 -0.44 -21.07
C TRP A 52 -11.71 0.36 -21.74
N ASN A 53 -11.81 1.66 -21.46
CA ASN A 53 -12.91 2.45 -22.02
C ASN A 53 -12.78 2.66 -23.53
N THR A 54 -11.57 2.60 -24.08
CA THR A 54 -11.31 2.79 -25.52
C THR A 54 -11.51 1.51 -26.32
N TYR A 55 -11.08 0.36 -25.79
CA TYR A 55 -11.02 -0.90 -26.55
C TYR A 55 -12.04 -1.95 -26.12
N SER A 56 -12.68 -1.80 -24.96
CA SER A 56 -13.73 -2.72 -24.52
C SER A 56 -15.09 -2.25 -25.01
N TYR A 57 -15.85 -3.16 -25.61
CA TYR A 57 -17.26 -2.93 -25.93
C TYR A 57 -18.15 -2.83 -24.69
N TYR A 58 -17.66 -3.32 -23.54
CA TYR A 58 -18.40 -3.37 -22.29
C TYR A 58 -18.08 -2.18 -21.40
N ALA A 59 -19.13 -1.58 -20.83
CA ALA A 59 -18.98 -0.55 -19.80
C ALA A 59 -18.14 -1.08 -18.63
N VAL A 60 -17.25 -0.23 -18.10
CA VAL A 60 -16.46 -0.56 -16.91
C VAL A 60 -17.43 -0.77 -15.74
N LEU A 61 -17.45 -1.99 -15.21
CA LEU A 61 -18.23 -2.31 -14.01
C LEU A 61 -17.48 -1.81 -12.75
N PRO A 62 -18.19 -1.41 -11.68
CA PRO A 62 -17.55 -0.90 -10.48
C PRO A 62 -16.48 -1.82 -9.86
N PRO A 63 -16.63 -3.16 -9.81
CA PRO A 63 -15.58 -4.04 -9.32
C PRO A 63 -14.31 -4.01 -10.17
N VAL A 64 -14.44 -3.91 -11.50
CA VAL A 64 -13.30 -3.82 -12.42
C VAL A 64 -12.58 -2.49 -12.25
N LEU A 65 -13.33 -1.40 -12.08
CA LEU A 65 -12.77 -0.09 -11.80
C LEU A 65 -11.97 -0.10 -10.50
N ILE A 66 -12.54 -0.67 -9.43
CA ILE A 66 -11.84 -0.82 -8.15
C ILE A 66 -10.52 -1.58 -8.35
N SER A 67 -10.49 -2.64 -9.16
CA SER A 67 -9.26 -3.38 -9.48
C SER A 67 -8.20 -2.51 -10.19
N PHE A 68 -8.61 -1.61 -11.10
CA PHE A 68 -7.68 -0.68 -11.73
C PHE A 68 -7.13 0.36 -10.73
N LEU A 69 -7.96 0.80 -9.79
CA LEU A 69 -7.56 1.72 -8.72
C LEU A 69 -6.63 1.03 -7.70
N SER A 70 -6.77 -0.29 -7.53
CA SER A 70 -5.98 -1.12 -6.61
C SER A 70 -4.65 -1.59 -7.17
N VAL A 71 -4.29 -1.23 -8.41
CA VAL A 71 -2.97 -1.54 -9.01
C VAL A 71 -1.82 -1.06 -8.14
N SER A 72 -2.07 -0.01 -7.36
CA SER A 72 -1.12 0.53 -6.38
C SER A 72 -0.61 -0.49 -5.37
N VAL A 73 -1.41 -1.49 -4.99
CA VAL A 73 -1.00 -2.58 -4.07
C VAL A 73 0.20 -3.34 -4.65
N PHE A 74 0.20 -3.62 -5.95
CA PHE A 74 1.33 -4.29 -6.60
C PHE A 74 2.55 -3.38 -6.68
N THR A 75 2.36 -2.10 -7.01
CA THR A 75 3.48 -1.15 -7.11
C THR A 75 4.14 -0.88 -5.76
N SER A 76 3.39 -0.82 -4.66
CA SER A 76 3.93 -0.61 -3.32
C SER A 76 4.72 -1.84 -2.85
N SER A 77 4.17 -3.05 -3.03
CA SER A 77 4.84 -4.30 -2.71
C SER A 77 6.13 -4.46 -3.51
N PHE A 78 6.08 -4.20 -4.83
CA PHE A 78 7.24 -4.30 -5.71
C PHE A 78 8.34 -3.31 -5.34
N TYR A 79 7.99 -2.05 -5.09
CA TYR A 79 8.94 -1.02 -4.67
C TYR A 79 9.59 -1.38 -3.33
N LEU A 80 8.80 -1.83 -2.34
CA LEU A 80 9.34 -2.27 -1.06
C LEU A 80 10.27 -3.47 -1.21
N GLY A 81 9.93 -4.44 -2.06
CA GLY A 81 10.81 -5.57 -2.39
C GLY A 81 12.18 -5.10 -2.89
N ILE A 82 12.21 -4.18 -3.86
CA ILE A 82 13.47 -3.58 -4.37
C ILE A 82 14.23 -2.88 -3.23
N TYR A 83 13.52 -2.11 -2.40
CA TYR A 83 14.14 -1.35 -1.32
C TYR A 83 14.76 -2.26 -0.25
N LEU A 84 14.11 -3.39 0.07
CA LEU A 84 14.67 -4.41 0.97
C LEU A 84 15.94 -5.06 0.41
N LEU A 85 15.98 -5.30 -0.91
CA LEU A 85 17.19 -5.81 -1.58
C LEU A 85 18.35 -4.81 -1.47
N GLU A 86 18.07 -3.49 -1.64
CA GLU A 86 19.08 -2.45 -1.42
C GLU A 86 19.56 -2.38 0.03
N TRP A 87 18.65 -2.48 1.00
CA TRP A 87 18.98 -2.48 2.42
C TRP A 87 19.85 -3.66 2.82
N ARG A 88 19.61 -4.83 2.23
CA ARG A 88 20.46 -6.01 2.39
C ARG A 88 21.87 -5.73 1.88
N LYS A 89 22.02 -5.11 0.70
CA LYS A 89 23.33 -4.74 0.11
C LYS A 89 24.10 -3.73 0.98
N LYS A 90 23.41 -2.74 1.55
CA LYS A 90 24.01 -1.68 2.38
C LYS A 90 24.30 -2.08 3.83
N ASN A 91 24.15 -3.37 4.19
CA ASN A 91 24.24 -3.88 5.56
C ASN A 91 23.32 -3.14 6.56
N PHE A 92 22.27 -2.47 6.08
CA PHE A 92 21.34 -1.72 6.93
C PHE A 92 20.57 -2.64 7.86
N LEU A 93 20.14 -3.80 7.34
CA LEU A 93 19.49 -4.85 8.12
C LEU A 93 20.41 -5.42 9.22
N LYS A 94 21.73 -5.49 8.97
CA LYS A 94 22.70 -5.89 10.00
C LYS A 94 22.80 -4.85 11.12
N ARG A 95 22.75 -3.55 10.79
CA ARG A 95 22.70 -2.47 11.79
C ARG A 95 21.42 -2.49 12.62
N ILE A 96 20.29 -2.86 12.03
CA ILE A 96 19.03 -3.05 12.76
C ILE A 96 19.11 -4.25 13.72
N LYS A 97 19.77 -5.34 13.31
CA LYS A 97 19.98 -6.52 14.17
C LYS A 97 20.81 -6.20 15.42
N LEU A 98 21.72 -5.22 15.36
CA LEU A 98 22.47 -4.72 16.53
C LEU A 98 21.58 -4.07 17.60
N ILE A 99 20.33 -3.71 17.28
CA ILE A 99 19.37 -3.09 18.21
C ILE A 99 18.57 -4.16 19.00
N ASN A 100 18.95 -5.44 18.92
CA ASN A 100 18.24 -6.58 19.54
C ASN A 100 16.75 -6.66 19.15
N LEU A 101 16.46 -6.38 17.88
CA LEU A 101 15.13 -6.60 17.31
C LEU A 101 15.06 -8.01 16.71
N THR A 102 13.97 -8.71 17.00
CA THR A 102 13.69 -10.01 16.39
C THR A 102 13.35 -9.83 14.91
N GLU A 103 13.67 -10.83 14.09
CA GLU A 103 13.41 -10.80 12.64
C GLU A 103 11.90 -10.67 12.35
N TYR A 104 11.05 -11.31 13.16
CA TYR A 104 9.59 -11.16 13.11
C TYR A 104 9.11 -9.73 13.32
N ASN A 105 9.74 -8.96 14.22
CA ASN A 105 9.38 -7.56 14.45
C ASN A 105 9.66 -6.69 13.22
N VAL A 106 10.76 -6.97 12.50
CA VAL A 106 11.11 -6.23 11.29
C VAL A 106 10.13 -6.57 10.16
N ILE A 107 9.81 -7.85 9.98
CA ILE A 107 8.82 -8.31 8.98
C ILE A 107 7.45 -7.65 9.26
N PHE A 108 7.01 -7.66 10.51
CA PHE A 108 5.74 -7.05 10.90
C PHE A 108 5.69 -5.55 10.61
N VAL A 109 6.77 -4.81 10.89
CA VAL A 109 6.85 -3.38 10.58
C VAL A 109 6.85 -3.14 9.06
N ILE A 110 7.56 -3.95 8.28
CA ILE A 110 7.55 -3.85 6.81
C ILE A 110 6.13 -4.09 6.27
N PHE A 111 5.43 -5.09 6.81
CA PHE A 111 4.04 -5.37 6.44
C PHE A 111 3.12 -4.18 6.71
N LEU A 112 3.18 -3.61 7.93
CA LEU A 112 2.41 -2.41 8.27
C LEU A 112 2.74 -1.24 7.34
N LEU A 113 4.01 -1.09 6.99
CA LEU A 113 4.45 -0.03 6.10
C LEU A 113 3.92 -0.23 4.68
N ASN A 114 3.96 -1.45 4.14
CA ASN A 114 3.33 -1.76 2.84
C ASN A 114 1.85 -1.46 2.84
N LEU A 115 1.13 -1.86 3.89
CA LEU A 115 -0.29 -1.60 4.06
C LEU A 115 -0.59 -0.09 4.12
N THR A 116 0.22 0.70 4.82
CA THR A 116 0.02 2.16 4.83
C THR A 116 0.29 2.80 3.47
N LEU A 117 1.33 2.37 2.75
CA LEU A 117 1.64 2.87 1.42
C LEU A 117 0.55 2.53 0.41
N SER A 118 0.05 1.29 0.44
CA SER A 118 -0.99 0.83 -0.47
C SER A 118 -2.30 1.58 -0.23
N ILE A 119 -2.73 1.73 1.03
CA ILE A 119 -3.95 2.49 1.37
C ILE A 119 -3.82 3.95 0.90
N MET A 120 -2.72 4.62 1.21
CA MET A 120 -2.51 6.02 0.80
C MET A 120 -2.52 6.14 -0.73
N SER A 121 -1.93 5.18 -1.43
CA SER A 121 -1.87 5.18 -2.89
C SER A 121 -3.24 4.88 -3.53
N ILE A 122 -4.02 3.94 -2.98
CA ILE A 122 -5.41 3.68 -3.39
C ILE A 122 -6.27 4.93 -3.18
N LEU A 123 -6.18 5.58 -2.03
CA LEU A 123 -6.95 6.81 -1.75
C LEU A 123 -6.61 7.92 -2.75
N LEU A 124 -5.33 8.05 -3.08
CA LEU A 124 -4.86 9.00 -4.08
C LEU A 124 -5.39 8.64 -5.49
N ASN A 125 -5.36 7.36 -5.88
CA ASN A 125 -5.95 6.90 -7.13
C ASN A 125 -7.46 7.19 -7.21
N ILE A 126 -8.21 6.95 -6.13
CA ILE A 126 -9.64 7.28 -6.06
C ILE A 126 -9.86 8.79 -6.20
N ALA A 127 -9.07 9.60 -5.51
CA ALA A 127 -9.17 11.07 -5.59
C ALA A 127 -8.88 11.58 -7.01
N LEU A 128 -7.83 11.05 -7.65
CA LEU A 128 -7.47 11.44 -9.02
C LEU A 128 -8.43 10.89 -10.06
N TYR A 129 -9.03 9.72 -9.85
CA TYR A 129 -10.12 9.21 -10.67
C TYR A 129 -11.27 10.20 -10.75
N ASN A 130 -11.68 10.78 -9.62
CA ASN A 130 -12.73 11.78 -9.62
C ASN A 130 -12.35 13.03 -10.43
N LEU A 131 -11.06 13.37 -10.55
CA LEU A 131 -10.60 14.48 -11.38
C LEU A 131 -10.59 14.12 -12.86
N TYR A 132 -9.98 13.00 -13.26
CA TYR A 132 -9.90 12.65 -14.68
C TYR A 132 -11.24 12.13 -15.24
N ALA A 133 -12.17 11.68 -14.40
CA ALA A 133 -13.54 11.37 -14.81
C ALA A 133 -14.34 12.59 -15.27
N LEU A 134 -13.93 13.81 -14.90
CA LEU A 134 -14.50 15.06 -15.40
C LEU A 134 -14.05 15.39 -16.82
N ILE A 135 -12.94 14.80 -17.27
CA ILE A 135 -12.34 15.12 -18.56
C ILE A 135 -13.05 14.28 -19.64
N PRO A 136 -13.72 14.91 -20.62
CA PRO A 136 -14.54 14.20 -21.61
C PRO A 136 -13.72 13.26 -22.52
N ILE A 137 -12.42 13.54 -22.70
CA ILE A 137 -11.48 12.70 -23.46
C ILE A 137 -11.49 11.26 -22.96
N PHE A 138 -11.68 11.06 -21.66
CA PHE A 138 -11.67 9.74 -21.07
C PHE A 138 -13.04 9.05 -21.08
N GLY A 139 -14.14 9.76 -21.34
CA GLY A 139 -15.49 9.18 -21.48
C GLY A 139 -16.02 8.44 -20.25
N PHE A 140 -15.55 8.75 -19.04
CA PHE A 140 -15.97 8.04 -17.83
C PHE A 140 -17.35 8.51 -17.33
N ARG A 141 -18.16 7.58 -16.81
CA ARG A 141 -19.42 7.89 -16.14
C ARG A 141 -19.16 8.12 -14.65
N MET A 142 -19.34 9.36 -14.17
CA MET A 142 -19.04 9.76 -12.78
C MET A 142 -19.78 8.97 -11.70
N ALA A 143 -20.91 8.33 -12.01
CA ALA A 143 -21.74 7.63 -11.02
C ALA A 143 -21.29 6.18 -10.71
N LEU A 144 -20.16 5.70 -11.24
CA LEU A 144 -19.74 4.31 -11.07
C LEU A 144 -19.35 3.96 -9.63
N LEU A 145 -18.66 4.86 -8.91
CA LEU A 145 -18.25 4.64 -7.52
C LEU A 145 -19.39 4.88 -6.52
N SER A 146 -20.32 5.79 -6.82
CA SER A 146 -21.44 6.12 -5.92
C SER A 146 -22.47 5.00 -5.82
N ASN A 147 -22.49 4.05 -6.76
CA ASN A 147 -23.46 2.96 -6.80
C ASN A 147 -22.98 1.67 -6.10
N ILE A 148 -21.84 1.73 -5.39
CA ILE A 148 -21.25 0.57 -4.75
C ILE A 148 -21.85 0.37 -3.36
N LYS A 149 -22.45 -0.80 -3.12
CA LYS A 149 -22.98 -1.16 -1.79
C LYS A 149 -21.87 -1.15 -0.75
N PRO A 150 -22.10 -0.62 0.48
CA PRO A 150 -21.09 -0.56 1.55
C PRO A 150 -20.40 -1.90 1.84
N PHE A 151 -21.12 -3.02 1.74
CA PHE A 151 -20.58 -4.36 1.96
C PHE A 151 -19.44 -4.74 0.98
N ILE A 152 -19.49 -4.25 -0.25
CA ILE A 152 -18.44 -4.50 -1.27
C ILE A 152 -17.14 -3.83 -0.84
N TRP A 153 -17.20 -2.66 -0.20
CA TRP A 153 -16.01 -1.99 0.35
C TRP A 153 -15.34 -2.81 1.45
N VAL A 154 -16.12 -3.46 2.31
CA VAL A 154 -15.57 -4.34 3.36
C VAL A 154 -14.82 -5.52 2.75
N LEU A 155 -15.44 -6.20 1.77
CA LEU A 155 -14.79 -7.31 1.05
C LEU A 155 -13.54 -6.84 0.30
N TYR A 156 -13.58 -5.66 -0.28
CA TYR A 156 -12.45 -5.06 -0.97
C TYR A 156 -11.27 -4.77 -0.01
N PHE A 157 -11.52 -4.14 1.15
CA PHE A 157 -10.48 -3.90 2.14
C PHE A 157 -9.87 -5.20 2.67
N PHE A 158 -10.70 -6.22 2.90
CA PHE A 158 -10.21 -7.54 3.27
C PHE A 158 -9.32 -8.15 2.17
N GLY A 159 -9.74 -8.02 0.90
CA GLY A 159 -8.96 -8.44 -0.26
C GLY A 159 -7.61 -7.74 -0.34
N ILE A 160 -7.55 -6.42 -0.14
CA ILE A 160 -6.30 -5.66 -0.13
C ILE A 160 -5.35 -6.19 0.95
N ILE A 161 -5.86 -6.41 2.16
CA ILE A 161 -5.04 -6.94 3.27
C ILE A 161 -4.47 -8.31 2.88
N LEU A 162 -5.27 -9.19 2.30
CA LEU A 162 -4.78 -10.49 1.81
C LEU A 162 -3.74 -10.33 0.70
N PHE A 163 -3.97 -9.45 -0.28
CA PHE A 163 -3.01 -9.20 -1.35
C PHE A 163 -1.70 -8.60 -0.84
N THR A 164 -1.69 -7.84 0.25
CA THR A 164 -0.44 -7.34 0.84
C THR A 164 0.42 -8.42 1.51
N PHE A 165 -0.12 -9.63 1.74
CA PHE A 165 0.67 -10.78 2.21
C PHE A 165 1.47 -11.47 1.09
N PHE A 166 1.05 -11.30 -0.17
CA PHE A 166 1.68 -11.89 -1.35
C PHE A 166 2.64 -10.89 -2.02
#